data_AF-A0A5C8FQM5-F1
#
_entry.id   AF-A0A5C8FQM5-F1
#
_cell.length_a   1.000
_cell.length_b   1.000
_cell.length_c   1.000
_cell.angle_alpha   90.00
_cell.angle_beta   90.00
_cell.angle_gamma   90.00
#
_symmetry.space_group_name_H-M   'P 1'
#
loop_
_entity.id
_entity.type
_entity.pdbx_description
1 polymer ?
#
loop_
_entity_poly.entity_id
_entity_poly.type
_entity_poly.pdbx_seq_one_letter_code
_entity_poly.pdbx_strand_id
1 'polypeptide(L)'
;MKELLLGILGFFAVGIGVIIAFANKFSKKLYDTKEVDILKMEDVIRFFKKKEILDKLKSNNNFLAVAIKENKKDYYQILCAIYDKSKEEVLDIDNCALMFKAKDIDIDLKNAFGNKDMIVLN
;
A
#
# COMPACT_ATOMS: atom_id res chain seq x y z
N MET A 1 -22.64 -8.05 -7.49
CA MET A 1 -21.26 -8.40 -7.10
C MET A 1 -20.46 -8.70 -8.35
N LYS A 2 -20.02 -7.67 -9.06
CA LYS A 2 -19.14 -7.74 -10.23
C LYS A 2 -18.35 -6.43 -10.25
N GLU A 3 -17.13 -6.47 -10.77
CA GLU A 3 -16.26 -5.32 -11.05
C GLU A 3 -15.59 -4.65 -9.82
N LEU A 4 -14.75 -5.39 -9.08
CA LEU A 4 -13.55 -4.78 -8.48
C LEU A 4 -12.42 -5.08 -9.46
N LEU A 5 -12.48 -4.42 -10.62
CA LEU A 5 -11.47 -4.48 -11.65
C LEU A 5 -10.19 -3.88 -11.05
N LEU A 6 -9.21 -4.74 -10.80
CA LEU A 6 -7.83 -4.35 -10.56
C LEU A 6 -7.34 -3.60 -11.81
N GLY A 7 -7.58 -2.29 -11.84
CA GLY A 7 -7.04 -1.39 -12.83
C GLY A 7 -5.54 -1.29 -12.59
N ILE A 8 -4.77 -2.18 -13.23
CA ILE A 8 -3.32 -2.06 -13.33
C ILE A 8 -3.06 -0.83 -14.21
N LEU A 9 -2.99 0.36 -13.60
CA LEU A 9 -2.43 1.54 -14.24
C LEU A 9 -0.92 1.30 -14.37
N GLY A 10 -0.54 0.82 -15.55
CA GLY A 10 0.85 0.70 -15.97
C GLY A 10 1.56 2.05 -15.89
N PHE A 11 2.77 2.00 -15.35
CA PHE A 11 3.82 3.00 -15.45
C PHE A 11 3.43 4.44 -15.06
N PHE A 12 3.48 4.73 -13.76
CA PHE A 12 4.12 5.99 -13.39
C PHE A 12 5.62 5.74 -13.43
N ALA A 13 6.31 6.43 -14.33
CA ALA A 13 7.77 6.55 -14.36
C ALA A 13 8.23 7.34 -13.13
N VAL A 14 7.90 6.87 -11.93
CA VAL A 14 8.44 7.36 -10.69
C VAL A 14 9.84 6.76 -10.65
N GLY A 15 10.84 7.55 -11.03
CA GLY A 15 12.22 7.10 -11.14
C GLY A 15 12.64 6.33 -9.89
N ILE A 16 13.52 5.34 -10.07
CA ILE A 16 14.08 4.48 -9.00
C ILE A 16 14.46 5.30 -7.73
N GLY A 17 14.88 6.56 -7.89
CA GLY A 17 15.18 7.48 -6.79
C GLY A 17 14.00 7.81 -5.86
N VAL A 18 12.76 7.89 -6.36
CA VAL A 18 11.58 8.17 -5.53
C VAL A 18 11.21 6.94 -4.70
N ILE A 19 11.24 5.73 -5.28
CA ILE A 19 10.99 4.49 -4.54
C ILE A 19 12.02 4.31 -3.41
N ILE A 20 13.30 4.60 -3.66
CA ILE A 20 14.37 4.53 -2.65
C ILE A 20 14.21 5.61 -1.58
N ALA A 21 13.86 6.85 -1.95
CA ALA A 21 13.60 7.92 -0.99
C ALA A 21 12.41 7.60 -0.07
N PHE A 22 11.37 6.98 -0.63
CA PHE A 22 10.21 6.51 0.12
C PHE A 22 10.56 5.39 1.09
N ALA A 23 11.28 4.35 0.66
CA ALA A 23 11.74 3.28 1.54
C ALA A 23 12.54 3.81 2.74
N ASN A 24 13.45 4.78 2.50
CA ASN A 24 14.21 5.44 3.56
C ASN A 24 13.32 6.28 4.51
N LYS A 25 12.29 6.97 3.99
CA LYS A 25 11.34 7.77 4.79
C LYS A 25 10.41 6.88 5.63
N PHE A 26 9.98 5.73 5.10
CA PHE A 26 9.14 4.76 5.83
C PHE A 26 9.86 4.11 7.01
N SER A 27 11.16 3.82 6.88
CA SER A 27 11.94 3.16 7.93
C SER A 27 12.03 3.93 9.25
N LYS A 28 11.85 5.26 9.23
CA LYS A 28 12.00 6.12 10.40
C LYS A 28 10.71 6.34 11.19
N LYS A 29 9.56 5.97 10.63
CA LYS A 29 8.26 6.33 11.19
C LYS A 29 7.55 5.14 11.82
N LEU A 30 7.01 5.35 13.02
CA LEU A 30 6.20 4.36 13.73
C LEU A 30 4.79 4.37 13.14
N TYR A 31 4.43 3.28 12.48
CA TYR A 31 3.07 2.99 12.05
C TYR A 31 2.49 1.93 12.97
N ASP A 32 1.16 1.95 13.16
CA ASP A 32 0.47 0.82 13.73
C ASP A 32 0.83 -0.44 12.93
N THR A 33 1.37 -1.43 13.64
CA THR A 33 1.91 -2.64 13.02
C THR A 33 1.08 -3.83 13.43
N LYS A 34 0.57 -4.55 12.43
CA LYS A 34 -0.16 -5.79 12.61
C LYS A 34 0.67 -6.96 12.10
N GLU A 35 1.01 -7.88 13.00
CA GLU A 35 1.67 -9.13 12.65
C GLU A 35 0.64 -10.17 12.21
N VAL A 36 0.91 -10.87 11.10
CA VAL A 36 0.09 -11.95 10.57
C VAL A 36 0.98 -13.05 10.00
N ASP A 37 0.52 -14.30 10.02
CA ASP A 37 1.26 -15.38 9.36
C ASP A 37 1.18 -15.25 7.83
N ILE A 38 -0.03 -15.07 7.30
CA ILE A 38 -0.27 -14.87 5.87
C ILE A 38 -1.12 -13.61 5.70
N LEU A 39 -0.60 -12.60 5.00
CA LEU A 39 -1.41 -11.44 4.60
C LEU A 39 -2.12 -11.74 3.29
N LYS A 40 -3.45 -11.56 3.29
CA LYS A 40 -4.28 -11.75 2.11
C LYS A 40 -4.55 -10.45 1.38
N MET A 41 -4.77 -10.52 0.07
CA MET A 41 -5.27 -9.37 -0.70
C MET A 41 -6.59 -8.84 -0.12
N GLU A 42 -7.43 -9.74 0.40
CA GLU A 42 -8.68 -9.36 1.08
C GLU A 42 -8.44 -8.47 2.30
N ASP A 43 -7.39 -8.70 3.09
CA ASP A 43 -7.07 -7.89 4.26
C ASP A 43 -6.59 -6.49 3.86
N VAL A 44 -5.81 -6.40 2.78
CA VAL A 44 -5.39 -5.12 2.17
C VAL A 44 -6.63 -4.34 1.70
N ILE A 45 -7.52 -4.98 0.94
CA ILE A 45 -8.77 -4.35 0.47
C ILE A 45 -9.65 -3.94 1.66
N ARG A 46 -9.75 -4.78 2.70
CA ARG A 46 -10.55 -4.49 3.90
C ARG A 46 -10.06 -3.24 4.62
N PHE A 47 -8.75 -3.03 4.68
CA PHE A 47 -8.18 -1.79 5.22
C PHE A 47 -8.66 -0.56 4.43
N PHE A 48 -8.55 -0.58 3.10
CA PHE A 48 -8.98 0.55 2.27
C PHE A 48 -10.49 0.76 2.22
N LYS A 49 -11.29 -0.27 2.53
CA LYS A 49 -12.75 -0.19 2.63
C LYS A 49 -13.26 0.41 3.95
N LYS A 50 -12.39 0.71 4.92
CA LYS A 50 -12.79 1.45 6.11
C LYS A 50 -13.36 2.81 5.71
N LYS A 51 -14.48 3.21 6.34
CA LYS A 51 -15.20 4.46 6.01
C LYS A 51 -14.29 5.68 6.00
N GLU A 52 -13.47 5.83 7.04
CA GLU A 52 -12.51 6.94 7.18
C GLU A 52 -11.52 7.03 6.00
N ILE A 53 -11.03 5.88 5.52
CA ILE A 53 -10.08 5.80 4.40
C ILE A 53 -10.79 6.12 3.08
N LEU A 54 -11.97 5.54 2.86
CA LEU A 54 -12.77 5.78 1.66
C LEU A 54 -13.18 7.25 1.54
N ASP A 55 -13.66 7.85 2.62
CA ASP A 55 -14.07 9.25 2.66
C ASP A 55 -12.86 10.16 2.37
N LYS A 56 -11.69 9.81 2.90
CA LYS A 56 -10.45 10.54 2.61
C LYS A 56 -10.04 10.41 1.14
N LEU A 57 -10.01 9.20 0.59
CA LEU A 57 -9.70 8.95 -0.82
C LEU A 57 -10.64 9.73 -1.76
N LYS A 58 -11.93 9.79 -1.44
CA LYS A 58 -12.94 10.53 -2.23
C LYS A 58 -12.82 12.05 -2.10
N SER A 59 -12.23 12.54 -1.01
CA SER A 59 -12.11 13.99 -0.76
C SER A 59 -11.15 14.69 -1.72
N ASN A 60 -10.25 13.95 -2.38
CA ASN A 60 -9.26 14.51 -3.30
C ASN A 60 -8.84 13.49 -4.36
N ASN A 61 -9.08 13.80 -5.63
CA ASN A 61 -8.70 12.96 -6.77
C ASN A 61 -7.17 12.79 -6.94
N ASN A 62 -6.36 13.55 -6.20
CA ASN A 62 -4.92 13.35 -6.12
C ASN A 62 -4.50 12.23 -5.16
N PHE A 63 -5.41 11.70 -4.36
CA PHE A 63 -5.14 10.63 -3.43
C PHE A 63 -5.30 9.25 -4.09
N LEU A 64 -4.35 8.36 -3.81
CA LEU A 64 -4.33 6.98 -4.26
C LEU A 64 -4.24 6.03 -3.07
N ALA A 65 -4.99 4.94 -3.08
CA ALA A 65 -4.75 3.83 -2.18
C ALA A 65 -3.52 3.06 -2.68
N VAL A 66 -2.48 2.93 -1.86
CA VAL A 66 -1.26 2.21 -2.23
C VAL A 66 -0.89 1.18 -1.18
N ALA A 67 -0.45 0.00 -1.64
CA ALA A 67 0.25 -0.96 -0.81
C ALA A 67 1.71 -1.06 -1.28
N ILE A 68 2.63 -0.87 -0.34
CA ILE A 68 4.07 -0.82 -0.61
C ILE A 68 4.72 -1.98 0.14
N LYS A 69 5.41 -2.85 -0.60
CA LYS A 69 6.08 -4.06 -0.13
C LYS A 69 7.57 -3.81 -0.01
N GLU A 70 8.11 -4.14 1.16
CA GLU A 70 9.53 -4.32 1.38
C GLU A 70 9.80 -5.76 1.79
N ASN A 71 10.69 -6.42 1.05
CA ASN A 71 11.12 -7.78 1.37
C ASN A 71 12.19 -7.71 2.46
N LYS A 72 11.92 -8.25 3.65
CA LYS A 72 12.93 -8.48 4.67
C LYS A 72 13.41 -9.93 4.58
N LYS A 73 14.50 -10.24 5.28
CA LYS A 73 15.14 -11.57 5.23
C LYS A 73 14.16 -12.71 5.52
N ASP A 74 13.27 -12.52 6.49
CA ASP A 74 12.41 -13.59 7.02
C ASP A 74 10.90 -13.27 6.93
N TYR A 75 10.53 -12.12 6.38
CA TYR A 75 9.15 -11.65 6.33
C TYR A 75 8.95 -10.54 5.30
N TYR A 76 7.70 -10.28 4.94
CA TYR A 76 7.27 -9.12 4.17
C TYR A 76 6.82 -8.00 5.09
N GLN A 77 7.30 -6.77 4.85
CA GLN A 77 6.68 -5.56 5.36
C GLN A 77 5.81 -4.96 4.28
N ILE A 78 4.52 -4.79 4.57
CA ILE A 78 3.58 -4.21 3.62
C ILE A 78 2.88 -3.04 4.29
N LEU A 79 3.18 -1.84 3.81
CA LEU A 79 2.50 -0.63 4.23
C LEU A 79 1.30 -0.38 3.33
N CYS A 80 0.11 -0.39 3.90
CA CYS A 80 -1.09 0.14 3.26
C CYS A 80 -1.26 1.60 3.67
N ALA A 81 -1.30 2.53 2.72
CA ALA A 81 -1.45 3.94 3.00
C ALA A 81 -2.12 4.70 1.85
N ILE A 82 -2.46 5.97 2.10
CA ILE A 82 -2.91 6.89 1.05
C ILE A 82 -1.70 7.67 0.53
N TYR A 83 -1.50 7.70 -0.78
CA TYR A 83 -0.45 8.46 -1.47
C TYR A 83 -1.04 9.72 -2.12
N ASP A 84 -0.45 10.88 -1.85
CA ASP A 84 -0.77 12.15 -2.48
C ASP A 84 0.10 12.37 -3.72
N LYS A 85 -0.50 12.23 -4.91
CA LYS A 85 0.17 12.46 -6.20
C LYS A 85 0.71 13.88 -6.36
N SER A 86 0.07 14.87 -5.74
CA SER A 86 0.45 16.27 -5.92
C SER A 86 1.72 16.65 -5.16
N LYS A 87 2.01 15.93 -4.08
CA LYS A 87 3.15 16.15 -3.20
C LYS A 87 4.20 15.05 -3.29
N GLU A 88 3.90 13.99 -4.03
CA GLU A 88 4.70 12.77 -4.12
C GLU A 88 5.05 12.22 -2.72
N GLU A 89 4.05 12.15 -1.82
CA GLU A 89 4.23 11.68 -0.45
C GLU A 89 3.10 10.77 0.02
N VAL A 90 3.39 9.86 0.95
CA VAL A 90 2.34 9.16 1.69
C VAL A 90 1.78 10.10 2.73
N LEU A 91 0.45 10.19 2.76
CA LEU A 91 -0.28 10.96 3.75
C LEU A 91 0.03 10.44 5.14
N ASP A 92 0.60 11.33 5.92
CA ASP A 92 0.90 11.16 7.32
C ASP A 92 -0.27 11.69 8.16
N ILE A 93 -1.35 10.90 8.22
CA ILE A 93 -2.52 11.21 9.02
C ILE A 93 -2.86 9.97 9.84
N ASP A 94 -3.17 10.17 11.12
CA ASP A 94 -3.58 9.10 12.02
C ASP A 94 -4.70 8.25 11.39
N ASN A 95 -4.62 6.94 11.60
CA ASN A 95 -5.50 5.91 11.04
C ASN A 95 -5.51 5.76 9.51
N CYS A 96 -4.78 6.59 8.74
CA CYS A 96 -4.72 6.51 7.27
C CYS A 96 -3.60 5.62 6.72
N ALA A 97 -2.84 4.99 7.61
CA ALA A 97 -1.77 4.07 7.26
C ALA A 97 -1.73 2.88 8.23
N LEU A 98 -1.42 1.69 7.72
CA LEU A 98 -1.28 0.47 8.51
C LEU A 98 -0.13 -0.36 7.96
N MET A 99 0.80 -0.74 8.84
CA MET A 99 1.89 -1.65 8.52
C MET A 99 1.47 -3.08 8.81
N PHE A 100 1.65 -3.97 7.84
CA PHE A 100 1.59 -5.41 8.04
C PHE A 100 2.99 -5.99 8.06
N LYS A 101 3.24 -6.85 9.04
CA LYS A 101 4.41 -7.73 9.07
C LYS A 101 3.92 -9.15 8.86
N ALA A 102 4.20 -9.71 7.69
CA ALA A 102 3.66 -10.99 7.25
C ALA A 102 4.76 -12.01 6.97
N LYS A 103 4.66 -13.24 7.48
CA LYS A 103 5.64 -14.29 7.13
C LYS A 103 5.54 -14.67 5.66
N ASP A 104 4.32 -14.71 5.13
CA ASP A 104 4.05 -14.87 3.71
C ASP A 104 2.85 -14.03 3.24
N ILE A 105 2.65 -13.96 1.94
CA ILE A 105 1.49 -13.32 1.30
C ILE A 105 0.76 -14.33 0.40
N ASP A 106 -0.57 -14.16 0.28
CA ASP A 106 -1.38 -15.04 -0.55
C ASP A 106 -1.10 -14.87 -2.05
N ILE A 107 -1.56 -15.82 -2.85
CA ILE A 107 -1.28 -15.86 -4.29
C ILE A 107 -1.83 -14.62 -5.02
N ASP A 108 -2.97 -14.10 -4.58
CA ASP A 108 -3.58 -12.92 -5.17
C ASP A 108 -2.74 -11.67 -4.92
N LEU A 109 -2.24 -11.49 -3.69
CA LEU A 109 -1.36 -10.39 -3.35
C LEU A 109 0.02 -10.54 -4.02
N LYS A 110 0.55 -11.76 -4.10
CA LYS A 110 1.78 -12.07 -4.87
C LYS A 110 1.62 -11.65 -6.33
N ASN A 111 0.52 -12.04 -6.96
CA ASN A 111 0.23 -11.71 -8.36
C ASN A 111 0.02 -10.20 -8.57
N ALA A 112 -0.64 -9.53 -7.63
CA ALA A 112 -0.84 -8.08 -7.69
C ALA A 112 0.50 -7.32 -7.66
N PHE A 113 1.40 -7.70 -6.75
CA PHE A 113 2.76 -7.13 -6.72
C PHE A 113 3.58 -7.54 -7.95
N GLY A 114 3.57 -8.81 -8.31
CA GLY A 114 4.49 -9.38 -9.28
C GLY A 114 5.94 -9.03 -8.91
N ASN A 115 6.66 -8.38 -9.84
CA ASN A 115 8.03 -7.90 -9.61
C ASN A 115 8.11 -6.45 -9.09
N LYS A 116 6.99 -5.86 -8.66
CA LYS A 116 6.92 -4.48 -8.19
C LYS A 116 6.89 -4.43 -6.66
N ASP A 117 7.38 -3.33 -6.12
CA ASP A 117 7.32 -3.04 -4.68
C ASP A 117 6.13 -2.17 -4.30
N MET A 118 5.36 -1.67 -5.26
CA MET A 118 4.16 -0.88 -5.00
C MET A 118 3.02 -1.31 -5.92
N ILE A 119 1.83 -1.40 -5.35
CA ILE A 119 0.56 -1.52 -6.08
C ILE A 119 -0.36 -0.36 -5.74
N VAL A 120 -1.10 0.11 -6.73
CA VAL A 120 -2.19 1.08 -6.56
C VAL A 120 -3.50 0.29 -6.59
N LEU A 121 -4.36 0.53 -5.60
CA LEU A 121 -5.70 -0.04 -5.55
C LEU A 121 -6.70 0.99 -6.09
N ASN A 122 -7.38 0.64 -7.18
CA ASN A 122 -8.47 1.42 -7.77
C ASN A 122 -9.84 0.88 -7.33
#